data_AF-A0A661QTV2-F1
#
_entry.id   AF-A0A661QTV2-F1
#
_cell.length_a   1.000
_cell.length_b   1.000
_cell.length_c   1.000
_cell.angle_alpha   90.00
_cell.angle_beta   90.00
_cell.angle_gamma   90.00
#
_symmetry.space_group_name_H-M   'P 1'
#
loop_
_entity.id
_entity.type
_entity.pdbx_description
1 polymer ?
#
loop_
_entity_poly.entity_id
_entity_poly.type
_entity_poly.pdbx_seq_one_letter_code
_entity_poly.pdbx_strand_id
1 'polypeptide(L)' 'PEIKTIIVESNEPNGPFGAKEVGEGAIMPTIPAILNAVYNATGVRIFELPLLPERVYMALKQKRQAKE' A
#
# COMPACT_ATOMS: atom_id res chain seq x y z
N PRO A 1 8.90 9.02 2.65
CA PRO A 1 9.87 7.92 2.85
C PRO A 1 10.94 8.01 1.76
N GLU A 2 12.07 7.32 1.91
CA GLU A 2 12.98 7.10 0.78
C GLU A 2 12.22 6.32 -0.32
N ILE A 3 12.32 6.76 -1.57
CA ILE A 3 11.64 6.14 -2.71
C ILE A 3 12.70 5.54 -3.63
N LYS A 4 12.68 4.21 -3.76
CA LYS A 4 13.51 3.48 -4.72
C LYS A 4 12.64 3.04 -5.89
N THR A 5 12.94 3.51 -7.09
CA THR A 5 12.23 3.16 -8.32
C THR A 5 12.97 2.08 -9.09
N ILE A 6 12.22 1.19 -9.75
CA ILE A 6 12.74 0.13 -10.61
C ILE A 6 11.95 0.19 -11.93
N ILE A 7 12.65 0.40 -13.04
CA ILE A 7 12.06 0.36 -14.38
C ILE A 7 12.06 -1.09 -14.86
N VAL A 8 10.89 -1.59 -15.28
CA VAL A 8 10.72 -2.93 -15.82
C VAL A 8 10.20 -2.82 -17.24
N GLU A 9 11.02 -3.22 -18.21
CA GLU A 9 10.67 -3.19 -19.62
C GLU A 9 10.09 -4.53 -20.05
N SER A 10 8.80 -4.56 -20.39
CA SER A 10 8.09 -5.79 -20.82
C SER A 10 7.69 -5.80 -22.30
N ASN A 11 8.04 -4.76 -23.05
CA ASN A 11 7.75 -4.55 -24.47
C ASN A 11 6.27 -4.79 -24.87
N GLU A 12 5.48 -3.72 -24.96
CA GLU A 12 4.11 -3.78 -25.49
C GLU A 12 4.10 -3.89 -27.02
N PRO A 13 3.64 -5.00 -27.63
CA PRO A 13 3.70 -5.17 -29.09
C PRO A 13 2.95 -4.09 -29.86
N ASN A 14 1.93 -3.47 -29.26
CA ASN A 14 1.11 -2.44 -29.88
C ASN A 14 1.48 -1.01 -29.45
N GLY A 15 2.47 -0.87 -28.56
CA GLY A 15 2.88 0.40 -27.98
C GLY A 15 3.93 1.10 -28.85
N PRO A 16 3.93 2.44 -28.90
CA PRO A 16 4.97 3.17 -29.62
C PRO A 16 6.32 2.82 -29.00
N PHE A 17 7.23 2.26 -29.81
CA PHE A 17 8.55 1.80 -29.35
C PHE A 17 8.51 0.77 -28.20
N GLY A 18 7.40 0.02 -28.04
CA GLY A 18 7.25 -0.97 -26.96
C GLY A 18 6.78 -0.40 -25.61
N ALA A 19 6.44 0.90 -25.55
CA ALA A 19 6.09 1.59 -24.31
C ALA A 19 4.72 1.19 -23.74
N LYS A 20 4.59 1.31 -22.40
CA LYS A 20 3.34 1.20 -21.63
C LYS A 20 3.14 2.44 -20.76
N GLU A 21 1.92 2.59 -20.25
CA GLU A 21 1.57 3.62 -19.27
C GLU A 21 2.21 3.33 -17.89
N VAL A 22 2.38 4.37 -17.06
CA VAL A 22 2.92 4.27 -15.69
C VAL A 22 2.35 5.32 -14.71
N GLY A 23 1.56 6.29 -15.19
CA GLY A 23 1.08 7.40 -14.36
C GLY A 23 0.10 6.95 -13.27
N GLU A 24 -0.87 6.12 -13.62
CA GLU A 24 -1.86 5.51 -12.73
C GLU A 24 -1.35 4.19 -12.15
N GLY A 25 -0.64 3.40 -12.96
CA GLY A 25 -0.10 2.10 -12.54
C GLY A 25 0.84 2.20 -11.33
N ALA A 26 1.58 3.30 -11.18
CA ALA A 26 2.50 3.50 -10.06
C ALA A 26 1.80 3.94 -8.75
N ILE A 27 0.67 4.65 -8.82
CA ILE A 27 -0.03 5.14 -7.63
C ILE A 27 -0.89 4.05 -6.98
N MET A 28 -1.56 3.22 -7.77
CA MET A 28 -2.46 2.16 -7.30
C MET A 28 -1.84 1.19 -6.27
N PRO A 29 -0.61 0.66 -6.44
CA PRO A 29 -0.02 -0.26 -5.47
C PRO A 29 0.44 0.41 -4.17
N THR A 30 0.60 1.74 -4.15
CA THR A 30 1.16 2.46 -3.00
C THR A 30 0.23 2.38 -1.78
N ILE A 31 -1.07 2.57 -1.97
CA ILE A 31 -2.08 2.53 -0.90
C ILE A 31 -2.13 1.16 -0.20
N PRO A 32 -2.34 0.02 -0.90
CA PRO A 32 -2.36 -1.28 -0.26
C PRO A 32 -0.99 -1.70 0.29
N ALA A 33 0.13 -1.25 -0.28
CA ALA A 33 1.46 -1.53 0.27
C ALA A 33 1.62 -0.96 1.69
N ILE A 34 1.17 0.28 1.92
CA ILE A 34 1.20 0.91 3.26
C ILE A 34 0.27 0.16 4.23
N LEU A 35 -0.96 -0.15 3.81
CA LEU A 35 -1.92 -0.90 4.64
C LEU A 35 -1.41 -2.30 5.02
N ASN A 36 -0.79 -3.00 4.07
CA ASN A 36 -0.20 -4.31 4.31
C ASN A 36 1.02 -4.24 5.23
N ALA A 37 1.84 -3.19 5.13
CA ALA A 37 2.95 -2.96 6.05
C ALA A 37 2.46 -2.76 7.49
N VAL A 38 1.39 -1.98 7.70
CA VAL A 38 0.78 -1.80 9.03
C VAL A 38 0.21 -3.12 9.55
N TYR A 39 -0.48 -3.89 8.72
CA TYR A 39 -0.96 -5.21 9.11
C TYR A 39 0.19 -6.14 9.47
N ASN A 40 1.28 -6.17 8.70
CA ASN A 40 2.44 -6.98 8.99
C ASN A 40 3.10 -6.61 10.33
N ALA A 41 3.20 -5.30 10.62
CA ALA A 41 3.81 -4.81 11.86
C ALA A 41 2.95 -5.02 13.12
N THR A 42 1.62 -4.97 12.99
CA THR A 42 0.70 -4.89 14.13
C THR A 42 -0.26 -6.08 14.24
N GLY A 43 -0.44 -6.82 13.15
CA GLY A 43 -1.50 -7.81 12.94
C GLY A 43 -2.92 -7.24 13.05
N VAL A 44 -3.10 -5.93 12.84
CA VAL A 44 -4.40 -5.25 12.81
C VAL A 44 -4.72 -4.87 11.37
N ARG A 45 -5.95 -5.16 10.92
CA ARG A 45 -6.42 -4.78 9.59
C ARG A 45 -7.36 -3.58 9.71
N ILE A 46 -7.04 -2.50 9.01
CA ILE A 46 -7.85 -1.27 8.96
C ILE A 46 -8.39 -1.13 7.54
N PHE A 47 -9.71 -1.00 7.42
CA PHE A 47 -10.43 -0.95 6.13
C PHE A 47 -10.97 0.45 5.80
N GLU A 48 -10.60 1.45 6.61
CA GLU A 48 -11.06 2.83 6.46
C GLU A 48 -9.86 3.74 6.17
N LEU A 49 -9.96 4.51 5.10
CA LEU A 49 -8.95 5.49 4.70
C LEU A 49 -9.42 6.93 5.04
N PRO A 50 -8.50 7.87 5.26
CA PRO A 50 -7.06 7.68 5.40
C PRO A 50 -6.66 6.93 6.68
N LEU A 51 -5.43 6.41 6.73
CA LEU A 51 -4.88 5.68 7.87
C LEU A 51 -4.46 6.64 9.00
N LEU A 52 -5.43 7.33 9.60
CA LEU A 52 -5.19 8.34 10.63
C LEU A 52 -4.61 7.72 11.92
N PRO A 53 -3.73 8.43 12.64
CA PRO A 53 -3.14 7.95 13.90
C PRO A 53 -4.19 7.50 14.93
N GLU A 54 -5.31 8.22 15.04
CA GLU A 54 -6.39 7.91 15.99
C GLU A 54 -7.07 6.58 15.65
N ARG A 55 -7.29 6.31 14.34
CA ARG A 55 -7.85 5.04 13.86
C ARG A 55 -6.90 3.88 14.15
N VAL A 56 -5.60 4.08 13.90
CA VAL A 56 -4.56 3.08 14.21
C VAL A 56 -4.51 2.80 15.71
N TYR A 57 -4.48 3.84 16.53
CA TYR A 57 -4.46 3.72 18.00
C TYR A 57 -5.69 2.96 18.53
N MET A 58 -6.89 3.32 18.07
CA MET A 58 -8.11 2.65 18.51
C MET A 58 -8.14 1.17 18.10
N ALA A 59 -7.70 0.84 16.89
CA ALA A 59 -7.64 -0.53 16.42
C ALA A 59 -6.61 -1.38 17.19
N LEU A 60 -5.46 -0.80 17.55
CA LEU A 60 -4.47 -1.43 18.43
C LEU A 60 -5.03 -1.67 19.84
N LYS A 61 -5.73 -0.67 20.40
CA LYS A 61 -6.36 -0.77 21.73
C LYS A 61 -7.42 -1.86 21.77
N GLN A 62 -8.31 -1.92 20.77
CA GLN A 62 -9.32 -2.96 20.64
C GLN A 62 -8.71 -4.36 20.55
N LYS A 63 -7.66 -4.53 19.73
CA LYS A 63 -6.94 -5.80 19.64
C LYS A 63 -6.32 -6.23 20.99
N ARG A 64 -5.80 -5.29 21.78
CA ARG A 64 -5.25 -5.61 23.10
C ARG A 64 -6.34 -6.08 24.07
N GLN A 65 -7.48 -5.41 24.10
CA GLN A 65 -8.62 -5.76 24.94
C GLN A 65 -9.22 -7.13 24.57
N ALA A 66 -9.25 -7.49 23.29
CA ALA A 66 -9.75 -8.80 22.84
C ALA A 66 -8.83 -9.98 23.19
N LYS A 67 -7.62 -9.73 23.69
CA LYS A 67 -6.66 -10.76 24.13
C LYS A 67 -6.69 -10.99 25.65
N GLU A 68 -7.32 -10.08 26.40
CA GLU A 68 -7.56 -10.19 27.84
C GLU A 68 -8.89 -10.93 28.08
#